data_AF-A0A4D7JP13-F1
#
_entry.id   AF-A0A4D7JP13-F1
#
_cell.length_a   1.000
_cell.length_b   1.000
_cell.length_c   1.000
_cell.angle_alpha   90.00
_cell.angle_beta   90.00
_cell.angle_gamma   90.00
#
_symmetry.space_group_name_H-M   'P 1'
#
loop_
_entity.id
_entity.type
_entity.pdbx_description
1 polymer ?
#
loop_
_entity_poly.entity_id
_entity_poly.type
_entity_poly.pdbx_seq_one_letter_code
_entity_poly.pdbx_strand_id
1 'polypeptide(L)'
;MKYSISVFLLLVVFIFTSCNSLGVMVNGTIGSGGGVYGGGSYPEAEHHDNVKDDGVLYFSSTGIEKGHLPPPGSCRIWYPGEPAGQQPPPVNCDEALATAPIGSWVVYKDHNDPKMVVIEEIVAIRPLRTVQKYYRLDN
;
A
#
# COMPACT_ATOMS: atom_id res chain seq x y z
N MET A 1 -48.70 -25.22 -33.55
CA MET A 1 -47.48 -25.01 -32.73
C MET A 1 -47.25 -23.51 -32.53
N LYS A 2 -47.95 -22.86 -31.59
CA LYS A 2 -47.79 -21.41 -31.29
C LYS A 2 -47.59 -21.11 -29.80
N TYR A 3 -47.66 -22.12 -28.94
CA TYR A 3 -47.66 -21.97 -27.48
C TYR A 3 -46.28 -22.10 -26.82
N SER A 4 -45.22 -22.45 -27.57
CA SER A 4 -43.87 -22.67 -26.99
C SER A 4 -43.17 -21.37 -26.60
N ILE A 5 -43.35 -20.30 -27.38
CA ILE A 5 -42.67 -19.01 -27.17
C ILE A 5 -43.32 -18.21 -26.02
N SER A 6 -44.64 -18.35 -25.85
CA SER A 6 -45.40 -17.59 -24.83
C SER A 6 -45.09 -18.04 -23.40
N VAL A 7 -44.81 -19.34 -23.19
CA VAL A 7 -44.44 -19.86 -21.86
C VAL A 7 -42.99 -19.47 -21.52
N PHE A 8 -42.11 -19.43 -22.51
CA PHE A 8 -40.71 -19.04 -22.32
C PHE A 8 -40.56 -17.56 -21.96
N LEU A 9 -41.34 -16.68 -22.61
CA LEU A 9 -41.34 -15.24 -22.28
C LEU A 9 -41.88 -14.97 -20.86
N LEU A 10 -42.90 -15.69 -20.41
CA LEU A 10 -43.44 -15.53 -19.05
C LEU A 10 -42.47 -16.00 -17.97
N LEU A 11 -41.70 -17.07 -18.21
CA LEU A 11 -40.65 -17.53 -17.27
C LEU A 11 -39.49 -16.53 -17.16
N VAL A 12 -39.06 -15.94 -18.28
CA VAL A 12 -37.97 -14.94 -18.28
C VAL A 12 -38.39 -13.66 -17.55
N VAL A 13 -39.62 -13.19 -17.74
CA VAL A 13 -40.14 -12.01 -17.00
C VAL A 13 -40.19 -12.27 -15.49
N PHE A 14 -40.58 -13.47 -15.04
CA PHE A 14 -40.57 -13.80 -13.61
C PHE A 14 -39.16 -13.84 -13.00
N ILE A 15 -38.15 -14.30 -13.75
CA ILE A 15 -36.75 -14.34 -13.28
C ILE A 15 -36.14 -12.94 -13.19
N PHE A 16 -36.50 -12.01 -14.09
CA PHE A 16 -36.01 -10.63 -14.04
C PHE A 16 -36.77 -9.74 -13.03
N THR A 17 -38.03 -10.06 -12.71
CA THR A 17 -38.84 -9.24 -11.79
C THR A 17 -38.58 -9.55 -10.31
N SER A 18 -37.90 -10.66 -9.98
CA SER A 18 -37.56 -11.02 -8.59
C SER A 18 -36.35 -10.29 -8.01
N CYS A 19 -35.80 -9.28 -8.70
CA CYS A 19 -34.63 -8.53 -8.22
C CYS A 19 -34.92 -7.04 -7.96
N ASN A 20 -36.15 -6.66 -7.59
CA ASN A 20 -36.50 -5.26 -7.28
C ASN A 20 -37.35 -5.05 -6.02
N SER A 21 -37.33 -5.97 -5.06
CA SER A 21 -38.05 -5.73 -3.81
C SER A 21 -37.34 -6.36 -2.62
N LEU A 22 -36.33 -5.67 -2.09
CA LEU A 22 -36.09 -5.53 -0.65
C LEU A 22 -34.85 -4.65 -0.44
N GLY A 23 -35.11 -3.35 -0.26
CA GLY A 23 -34.09 -2.36 0.03
C GLY A 23 -34.70 -1.13 0.72
N VAL A 24 -35.45 -1.35 1.81
CA VAL A 24 -35.71 -0.27 2.78
C VAL A 24 -34.52 -0.25 3.73
N MET A 25 -33.64 0.75 3.61
CA MET A 25 -32.63 1.05 4.62
C MET A 25 -32.82 2.50 5.07
N VAL A 26 -33.31 2.58 6.31
CA VAL A 26 -33.24 3.64 7.32
C VAL A 26 -32.52 4.95 6.98
N ASN A 27 -33.19 6.05 7.31
CA ASN A 27 -32.62 7.38 7.51
C ASN A 27 -31.54 7.30 8.61
N GLY A 28 -30.27 7.42 8.23
CA GLY A 28 -29.14 7.49 9.16
C GLY A 28 -28.29 8.71 8.85
N THR A 29 -28.46 9.78 9.63
CA THR A 29 -27.52 10.91 9.68
C THR A 29 -26.30 10.50 10.50
N ILE A 30 -25.19 10.11 9.86
CA ILE A 30 -23.85 10.03 10.44
C ILE A 30 -22.89 10.30 9.26
N GLY A 31 -22.25 11.46 9.17
CA GLY A 31 -21.00 11.76 9.87
C GLY A 31 -19.82 11.43 8.96
N SER A 32 -19.11 12.46 8.49
CA SER A 32 -17.87 12.36 7.72
C SER A 32 -16.85 11.43 8.41
N GLY A 33 -16.28 10.46 7.69
CA GLY A 33 -15.25 9.58 8.23
C GLY A 33 -14.51 8.83 7.12
N GLY A 34 -13.17 8.89 7.16
CA GLY A 34 -12.23 8.49 6.11
C GLY A 34 -12.22 7.00 5.74
N GLY A 35 -11.68 6.74 4.54
CA GLY A 35 -11.54 5.40 3.97
C GLY A 35 -10.62 4.47 4.77
N VAL A 36 -10.95 3.18 4.70
CA VAL A 36 -10.23 2.08 5.34
C VAL A 36 -9.34 1.42 4.29
N TYR A 37 -8.02 1.45 4.48
CA TYR A 37 -7.07 0.63 3.74
C TYR A 37 -6.81 -0.65 4.55
N GLY A 38 -7.03 -1.80 3.93
CA GLY A 38 -6.96 -3.12 4.59
C GLY A 38 -5.55 -3.50 5.05
N GLY A 39 -5.46 -4.00 6.28
CA GLY A 39 -4.23 -4.56 6.86
C GLY A 39 -3.93 -5.94 6.32
N GLY A 40 -2.69 -6.13 5.85
CA GLY A 40 -2.09 -7.44 5.65
C GLY A 40 -1.52 -7.95 6.98
N SER A 41 -1.89 -9.18 7.34
CA SER A 41 -1.35 -9.92 8.49
C SER A 41 0.11 -10.32 8.24
N TYR A 42 1.05 -9.68 8.93
CA TYR A 42 2.42 -10.19 9.07
C TYR A 42 2.46 -11.24 10.19
N PRO A 43 3.29 -12.29 10.10
CA PRO A 43 3.43 -13.27 11.16
C PRO A 43 4.03 -12.60 12.41
N GLU A 44 3.29 -12.73 13.50
CA GLU A 44 3.57 -12.32 14.88
C GLU A 44 5.03 -12.64 15.27
N ALA A 45 5.84 -11.60 15.50
CA ALA A 45 7.11 -11.74 16.20
C ALA A 45 6.91 -11.27 17.65
N GLU A 46 7.20 -12.16 18.59
CA GLU A 46 6.84 -12.04 20.00
C GLU A 46 7.57 -10.90 20.75
N HIS A 47 6.77 -10.08 21.45
CA HIS A 47 6.90 -9.57 22.83
C HIS A 47 8.24 -9.00 23.33
N HIS A 48 8.30 -7.67 23.56
CA HIS A 48 8.39 -7.04 24.90
C HIS A 48 8.52 -5.49 24.83
N ASP A 49 7.53 -4.85 25.45
CA ASP A 49 7.53 -3.56 26.19
C ASP A 49 7.70 -2.20 25.48
N ASN A 50 6.58 -1.44 25.54
CA ASN A 50 6.35 0.00 25.25
C ASN A 50 5.83 0.39 23.86
N VAL A 51 4.72 -0.22 23.44
CA VAL A 51 3.93 0.28 22.31
C VAL A 51 3.08 1.47 22.77
N LYS A 52 3.50 2.69 22.46
CA LYS A 52 2.56 3.80 22.23
C LYS A 52 1.95 3.53 20.86
N ASP A 53 0.81 2.85 20.80
CA ASP A 53 0.25 2.38 19.54
C ASP A 53 -0.45 3.54 18.80
N ASP A 54 0.35 4.40 18.17
CA ASP A 54 -0.13 5.33 17.14
C ASP A 54 -0.04 4.71 15.73
N GLY A 55 0.39 3.44 15.63
CA GLY A 55 0.55 2.74 14.36
C GLY A 55 1.65 3.33 13.47
N VAL A 56 2.56 4.14 14.03
CA VAL A 56 3.61 4.84 13.28
C VAL A 56 4.89 4.01 13.26
N LEU A 57 5.40 3.71 12.06
CA LEU A 57 6.74 3.15 11.89
C LEU A 57 7.78 4.26 12.02
N TYR A 58 8.74 4.10 12.93
CA TYR A 58 9.85 5.04 13.10
C TYR A 58 11.02 4.69 12.19
N PHE A 59 11.66 5.68 11.59
CA PHE A 59 12.74 5.47 10.63
C PHE A 59 13.97 4.78 11.23
N SER A 60 14.29 5.03 12.52
CA SER A 60 15.36 4.35 13.25
C SER A 60 15.25 2.82 13.24
N SER A 61 14.04 2.26 13.07
CA SER A 61 13.83 0.81 12.98
C SER A 61 14.35 0.18 11.67
N THR A 62 14.67 0.98 10.65
CA THR A 62 15.09 0.50 9.33
C THR A 62 16.56 0.10 9.25
N GLY A 63 17.39 0.52 10.22
CA GLY A 63 18.84 0.36 10.19
C GLY A 63 19.57 1.31 9.23
N ILE A 64 18.85 2.19 8.53
CA ILE A 64 19.43 3.23 7.66
C ILE A 64 19.66 4.48 8.51
N GLU A 65 20.90 4.98 8.57
CA GLU A 65 21.17 6.23 9.27
C GLU A 65 20.64 7.45 8.50
N LYS A 66 20.14 8.47 9.22
CA LYS A 66 19.57 9.69 8.60
C LYS A 66 20.53 10.38 7.62
N GLY A 67 21.84 10.33 7.89
CA GLY A 67 22.87 10.90 7.03
C GLY A 67 23.04 10.19 5.68
N HIS A 68 22.50 8.98 5.54
CA HIS A 68 22.55 8.19 4.30
C HIS A 68 21.27 8.27 3.48
N LEU A 69 20.29 9.06 3.92
CA LEU A 69 19.10 9.34 3.13
C LEU A 69 19.44 10.16 1.88
N PRO A 70 18.74 9.92 0.76
CA PRO A 70 18.87 10.76 -0.41
C PRO A 70 18.43 12.22 -0.11
N PRO A 71 18.99 13.20 -0.83
CA PRO A 71 18.47 14.56 -0.81
C PRO A 71 17.02 14.60 -1.33
N PRO A 72 16.23 15.63 -0.94
CA PRO A 72 14.85 15.77 -1.42
C PRO A 72 14.77 15.75 -2.96
N GLY A 73 13.77 15.06 -3.52
CA GLY A 73 13.59 14.95 -4.97
C GLY A 73 14.45 13.90 -5.66
N SER A 74 15.28 13.16 -4.93
CA SER A 74 16.03 12.00 -5.45
C SER A 74 15.67 10.74 -4.68
N CYS A 75 15.91 9.60 -5.32
CA CYS A 75 15.71 8.29 -4.73
C CYS A 75 17.05 7.57 -4.60
N ARG A 76 17.13 6.62 -3.67
CA ARG A 76 18.31 5.78 -3.49
C ARG A 76 17.92 4.31 -3.49
N ILE A 77 18.60 3.51 -4.31
CA ILE A 77 18.53 2.05 -4.20
C ILE A 77 19.34 1.64 -2.98
N TRP A 78 18.73 0.84 -2.11
CA TRP A 78 19.32 0.34 -0.89
C TRP A 78 19.35 -1.19 -0.93
N TYR A 79 20.52 -1.78 -0.73
CA TYR A 79 20.72 -3.22 -0.67
C TYR A 79 20.75 -3.66 0.79
N PRO A 80 19.73 -4.40 1.29
CA PRO A 80 19.76 -4.93 2.63
C PRO A 80 20.99 -5.84 2.83
N GLY A 81 21.72 -5.63 3.93
CA GLY A 81 22.94 -6.40 4.25
C GLY A 81 24.24 -5.75 3.77
N GLU A 82 24.19 -4.80 2.84
CA GLU A 82 25.38 -4.07 2.40
C GLU A 82 25.68 -2.87 3.33
N PRO A 83 26.95 -2.64 3.73
CA PRO A 83 27.32 -1.47 4.54
C PRO A 83 26.99 -0.16 3.83
N ALA A 84 26.64 0.88 4.59
CA ALA A 84 26.19 2.17 4.04
C ALA A 84 27.19 2.84 3.08
N GLY A 85 28.50 2.61 3.28
CA GLY A 85 29.57 3.11 2.40
C GLY A 85 29.70 2.37 1.05
N GLN A 86 29.05 1.21 0.90
CA GLN A 86 29.03 0.42 -0.34
C GLN A 86 27.72 0.60 -1.12
N GLN A 87 26.74 1.30 -0.53
CA GLN A 87 25.47 1.59 -1.17
C GLN A 87 25.66 2.57 -2.34
N PRO A 88 24.94 2.40 -3.45
CA PRO A 88 25.08 3.26 -4.62
C PRO A 88 24.69 4.72 -4.29
N PRO A 89 25.16 5.69 -5.08
CA PRO A 89 24.72 7.07 -4.93
C PRO A 89 23.22 7.22 -5.24
N PRO A 90 22.56 8.28 -4.73
CA PRO A 90 21.21 8.64 -5.14
C PRO A 90 21.11 8.89 -6.65
N VAL A 91 19.96 8.53 -7.23
CA VAL A 91 19.61 8.70 -8.65
C VAL A 91 18.19 9.27 -8.77
N ASN A 92 17.73 9.47 -10.00
CA ASN A 92 16.34 9.87 -10.24
C ASN A 92 15.37 8.76 -9.84
N CYS A 93 14.19 9.12 -9.34
CA CYS A 93 13.23 8.13 -8.85
C CYS A 93 12.73 7.15 -9.91
N ASP A 94 12.48 7.64 -11.14
CA ASP A 94 12.09 6.78 -12.25
C ASP A 94 13.17 5.74 -12.58
N GLU A 95 14.43 6.17 -12.55
CA GLU A 95 15.60 5.32 -12.78
C GLU A 95 15.76 4.29 -11.67
N ALA A 96 15.67 4.72 -10.40
CA ALA A 96 15.74 3.83 -9.25
C ALA A 96 14.67 2.74 -9.35
N LEU A 97 13.41 3.11 -9.53
CA LEU A 97 12.30 2.15 -9.63
C LEU A 97 12.39 1.24 -10.86
N ALA A 98 13.07 1.68 -11.94
CA ALA A 98 13.19 0.90 -13.17
C ALA A 98 14.34 -0.12 -13.11
N THR A 99 15.40 0.20 -12.36
CA THR A 99 16.64 -0.57 -12.32
C THR A 99 16.85 -1.35 -11.03
N ALA A 100 16.11 -1.01 -9.96
CA ALA A 100 16.23 -1.67 -8.67
C ALA A 100 15.93 -3.18 -8.78
N PRO A 101 16.86 -4.04 -8.35
CA PRO A 101 16.65 -5.48 -8.38
C PRO A 101 15.68 -5.94 -7.28
N ILE A 102 15.10 -7.13 -7.47
CA ILE A 102 14.25 -7.77 -6.44
C ILE A 102 15.06 -7.97 -5.16
N GLY A 103 14.43 -7.69 -4.01
CA GLY A 103 15.04 -7.74 -2.69
C GLY A 103 15.79 -6.46 -2.30
N SER A 104 15.97 -5.51 -3.22
CA SER A 104 16.42 -4.16 -2.88
C SER A 104 15.25 -3.28 -2.46
N TRP A 105 15.58 -2.15 -1.84
CA TRP A 105 14.61 -1.12 -1.49
C TRP A 105 14.88 0.14 -2.30
N VAL A 106 13.83 0.88 -2.64
CA VAL A 106 13.93 2.25 -3.13
C VAL A 106 13.52 3.18 -2.00
N VAL A 107 14.47 3.97 -1.52
CA VAL A 107 14.31 4.86 -0.37
C VAL A 107 14.22 6.29 -0.86
N TYR A 108 13.24 7.06 -0.39
CA TYR A 108 13.13 8.49 -0.67
C TYR A 108 12.33 9.23 0.40
N LYS A 109 12.44 10.56 0.43
CA LYS A 109 11.60 11.41 1.28
C LYS A 109 10.32 11.78 0.54
N ASP A 110 9.21 11.76 1.25
CA ASP A 110 7.94 12.23 0.71
C ASP A 110 8.06 13.70 0.25
N HIS A 111 7.46 14.00 -0.89
CA HIS A 111 7.56 15.32 -1.50
C HIS A 111 6.79 16.39 -0.72
N ASN A 112 5.67 15.99 -0.11
CA ASN A 112 4.78 16.88 0.63
C ASN A 112 5.18 16.98 2.10
N ASP A 113 5.71 15.89 2.67
CA ASP A 113 6.22 15.86 4.05
C ASP A 113 7.64 15.31 4.12
N PRO A 114 8.67 16.18 4.13
CA PRO A 114 10.08 15.75 4.22
C PRO A 114 10.42 14.98 5.51
N LYS A 115 9.54 14.96 6.52
CA LYS A 115 9.68 14.14 7.73
C LYS A 115 9.21 12.70 7.53
N MET A 116 8.59 12.39 6.39
CA MET A 116 8.19 11.04 6.03
C MET A 116 9.18 10.47 5.03
N VAL A 117 9.72 9.29 5.34
CA VAL A 117 10.56 8.49 4.44
C VAL A 117 9.71 7.34 3.92
N VAL A 118 9.67 7.19 2.61
CA VAL A 118 9.03 6.05 1.94
C VAL A 118 10.12 5.06 1.57
N ILE A 119 9.87 3.79 1.91
CA ILE A 119 10.69 2.67 1.48
C ILE A 119 9.80 1.77 0.64
N GLU A 120 10.14 1.65 -0.64
CA GLU A 120 9.52 0.68 -1.54
C GLU A 120 10.36 -0.58 -1.61
N GLU A 121 9.86 -1.68 -1.08
CA GLU A 121 10.52 -2.97 -1.20
C GLU A 121 10.19 -3.58 -2.57
N ILE A 122 11.21 -3.88 -3.37
CA ILE A 122 11.04 -4.48 -4.70
C ILE A 122 10.85 -5.98 -4.54
N VAL A 123 9.59 -6.43 -4.53
CA VAL A 123 9.26 -7.86 -4.31
C VAL A 123 8.87 -8.61 -5.59
N ALA A 124 8.67 -7.92 -6.71
CA ALA A 124 8.51 -8.52 -8.04
C ALA A 124 8.87 -7.56 -9.18
N ILE A 125 9.01 -8.09 -10.40
CA ILE A 125 9.15 -7.29 -11.62
C ILE A 125 7.81 -6.56 -11.89
N ARG A 126 7.87 -5.25 -12.22
CA ARG A 126 6.71 -4.40 -12.54
C ARG A 126 5.75 -5.08 -13.53
N PRO A 127 4.40 -4.90 -13.44
CA PRO A 127 3.71 -3.69 -12.96
C PRO A 127 3.14 -3.72 -11.53
N LEU A 128 3.16 -4.85 -10.83
CA LEU A 128 2.43 -4.99 -9.56
C LEU A 128 3.17 -5.86 -8.55
N ARG A 129 4.18 -5.28 -7.87
CA ARG A 129 4.53 -5.61 -6.47
C ARG A 129 5.76 -4.80 -5.99
N THR A 130 5.53 -3.57 -5.57
CA THR A 130 6.36 -2.97 -4.51
C THR A 130 5.55 -2.93 -3.23
N VAL A 131 6.19 -3.19 -2.09
CA VAL A 131 5.55 -2.98 -0.78
C VAL A 131 6.03 -1.63 -0.29
N GLN A 132 5.13 -0.64 -0.29
CA GLN A 132 5.42 0.69 0.22
C GLN A 132 5.22 0.71 1.74
N LYS A 133 6.22 1.21 2.46
CA LYS A 133 6.15 1.46 3.89
C LYS A 133 6.56 2.90 4.17
N TYR A 134 5.81 3.56 5.04
CA TYR A 134 6.00 4.96 5.41
C TYR A 134 6.60 5.03 6.81
N TYR A 135 7.71 5.75 6.95
CA TYR A 135 8.42 5.91 8.20
C TYR A 135 8.52 7.38 8.57
N ARG A 136 8.21 7.70 9.82
CA ARG A 136 8.45 9.04 10.35
C ARG A 136 9.92 9.17 10.76
N LEU A 137 10.58 10.23 10.30
CA LEU A 137 11.90 10.62 10.78
C LEU A 137 11.80 11.01 12.24
N ASP A 138 12.62 10.34 13.06
CA ASP A 138 12.81 10.73 14.46
C ASP A 138 13.35 12.16 14.51
N ASN A 139 13.01 12.91 15.57
CA ASN A 139 13.55 14.26 15.76
C ASN A 139 15.05 14.22 16.11
#